data_AF-A0A7S3KAU4-F1
#
_entry.id   AF-A0A7S3KAU4-F1
#
_cell.length_a   1.000
_cell.length_b   1.000
_cell.length_c   1.000
_cell.angle_alpha   90.00
_cell.angle_beta   90.00
_cell.angle_gamma   90.00
#
_symmetry.space_group_name_H-M   'P 1'
#
loop_
_entity.id
_entity.type
_entity.pdbx_description
1 polymer ?
#
loop_
_entity_poly.entity_id
_entity_poly.type
_entity_poly.pdbx_seq_one_letter_code
_entity_poly.pdbx_strand_id
1 'polypeptide(L)'
;YSYPELLQGEDRGILVHWNHTERREALNLTYTHTNGTANTLMPTQTSHLSLTSTSKMGDVYFNNVTRHIQIKLDGQRNDTQTFKVEADECISWGNCNPDTTEDAEIEKDYRRWSNTSSWTSGKLPVAGEEVLIEPTWNMLYDLEDSPVFKSIEVNGRLTIENTDKDRTLRSYSIFVRKGELVVGTEAVPFNKTMTFELHGTRADK
;
A
#
# COMPACT_ATOMS: atom_id res chain seq x y z
N TYR A 1 -3.06 1.70 52.76
CA TYR A 1 -2.94 2.06 51.34
C TYR A 1 -1.48 2.28 51.03
N SER A 2 -0.78 1.19 50.75
CA SER A 2 0.63 1.18 50.33
C SER A 2 0.64 1.30 48.80
N TYR A 3 1.25 2.37 48.31
CA TYR A 3 1.62 2.47 46.89
C TYR A 3 2.62 1.35 46.58
N PRO A 4 2.43 0.56 45.51
CA PRO A 4 3.50 -0.32 45.06
C PRO A 4 4.63 0.54 44.52
N GLU A 5 5.84 0.20 44.97
CA GLU A 5 7.13 0.72 44.57
C GLU A 5 7.20 0.97 43.06
N LEU A 6 7.65 2.18 42.70
CA LEU A 6 8.21 2.44 41.38
C LEU A 6 9.41 1.50 41.22
N LEU A 7 9.23 0.44 40.44
CA LEU A 7 10.29 -0.47 40.07
C LEU A 7 11.43 0.33 39.42
N GLN A 8 12.59 0.37 40.06
CA GLN A 8 13.89 0.60 39.43
C GLN A 8 14.22 -0.63 38.56
N GLY A 9 13.46 -0.84 37.49
CA GLY A 9 13.62 -1.94 36.55
C GLY A 9 13.40 -1.41 35.14
N GLU A 10 14.41 -1.62 34.29
CA GLU A 10 14.50 -1.36 32.84
C GLU A 10 13.20 -0.86 32.19
N ASP A 11 13.25 0.32 31.56
CA ASP A 11 12.13 0.86 30.79
C ASP A 11 11.56 -0.21 29.87
N ARG A 12 10.27 -0.50 30.05
CA ARG A 12 9.57 -1.51 29.24
C ARG A 12 9.55 -1.04 27.80
N GLY A 13 10.44 -1.57 26.98
CA GLY A 13 10.51 -1.15 25.59
C GLY A 13 9.22 -1.37 24.81
N ILE A 14 8.95 -0.50 23.85
CA ILE A 14 7.85 -0.53 22.90
C ILE A 14 8.13 -1.58 21.82
N LEU A 15 7.14 -2.40 21.52
CA LEU A 15 7.16 -3.29 20.36
C LEU A 15 6.34 -2.63 19.25
N VAL A 16 7.00 -2.30 18.14
CA VAL A 16 6.33 -1.77 16.96
C VAL A 16 6.08 -2.92 16.00
N HIS A 17 4.84 -3.08 15.55
CA HIS A 17 4.40 -4.17 14.69
C HIS A 17 3.72 -3.62 13.44
N TRP A 18 4.21 -4.02 12.26
CA TRP A 18 3.62 -3.68 10.98
C TRP A 18 3.36 -4.92 10.14
N ASN A 19 2.17 -4.98 9.54
CA ASN A 19 1.84 -5.97 8.52
C ASN A 19 2.07 -5.37 7.13
N HIS A 20 2.46 -6.20 6.17
CA HIS A 20 2.66 -5.76 4.78
C HIS A 20 1.94 -6.66 3.78
N THR A 21 1.50 -6.09 2.66
CA THR A 21 0.77 -6.80 1.60
C THR A 21 1.68 -7.21 0.45
N GLU A 22 2.71 -6.42 0.18
CA GLU A 22 3.66 -6.58 -0.93
C GLU A 22 4.86 -7.45 -0.55
N ARG A 23 5.50 -8.07 -1.54
CA ARG A 23 6.74 -8.83 -1.30
C ARG A 23 7.88 -7.87 -0.94
N ARG A 24 8.66 -8.20 0.09
CA ARG A 24 9.88 -7.47 0.48
C ARG A 24 11.05 -8.46 0.58
N GLU A 25 12.18 -8.25 -0.06
CA GLU A 25 13.33 -9.18 0.04
C GLU A 25 14.23 -8.84 1.23
N ALA A 26 14.27 -7.58 1.65
CA ALA A 26 15.06 -7.19 2.80
C ALA A 26 14.46 -6.00 3.54
N LEU A 27 14.93 -5.83 4.77
CA LEU A 27 14.78 -4.59 5.51
C LEU A 27 16.16 -4.00 5.75
N ASN A 28 16.36 -2.75 5.35
CA ASN A 28 17.51 -1.96 5.75
C ASN A 28 17.11 -1.10 6.95
N LEU A 29 17.75 -1.35 8.08
CA LEU A 29 17.56 -0.56 9.28
C LEU A 29 18.79 0.29 9.57
N THR A 30 18.55 1.59 9.66
CA THR A 30 19.57 2.58 10.01
C THR A 30 19.26 3.20 11.36
N TYR A 31 20.20 3.03 12.27
CA TYR A 31 20.19 3.59 13.61
C TYR A 31 21.20 4.73 13.68
N THR A 32 20.73 5.96 13.88
CA THR A 32 21.62 7.12 14.04
C THR A 32 21.59 7.62 15.48
N HIS A 33 22.77 7.72 16.08
CA HIS A 33 23.02 8.26 17.41
C HIS A 33 24.04 9.39 17.35
N THR A 34 24.24 10.12 18.46
CA THR A 34 25.11 11.30 18.51
C THR A 34 26.56 11.01 18.15
N ASN A 35 27.00 9.76 18.32
CA ASN A 35 28.40 9.33 18.09
C ASN A 35 28.57 8.45 16.83
N GLY A 36 27.53 8.27 16.01
CA GLY A 36 27.64 7.50 14.77
C GLY A 36 26.33 6.94 14.21
N THR A 37 26.46 6.21 13.11
CA THR A 37 25.35 5.55 12.43
C THR A 37 25.67 4.07 12.26
N ALA A 38 24.73 3.20 12.62
CA ALA A 38 24.81 1.76 12.38
C ALA A 38 23.75 1.36 11.35
N ASN A 39 24.15 0.60 10.34
CA ASN A 39 23.26 0.08 9.30
C ASN A 39 23.24 -1.44 9.38
N THR A 40 22.05 -2.03 9.35
CA THR A 40 21.87 -3.48 9.29
C THR A 40 20.93 -3.80 8.14
N LEU A 41 21.45 -4.49 7.13
CA LEU A 41 20.64 -5.10 6.09
C LEU A 41 20.23 -6.50 6.56
N MET A 42 18.93 -6.74 6.61
CA MET A 42 18.36 -8.05 6.96
C MET A 42 17.82 -8.71 5.70
N PRO A 43 18.62 -9.57 5.02
CA PRO A 43 18.11 -10.39 3.93
C PRO A 43 17.06 -11.37 4.49
N THR A 44 16.01 -11.61 3.71
CA THR A 44 14.93 -12.56 4.04
C THR A 44 15.46 -13.81 4.75
N GLN A 45 15.00 -14.00 5.99
CA GLN A 45 15.19 -15.19 6.84
C GLN A 45 16.37 -15.12 7.84
N THR A 46 16.21 -14.32 8.91
CA THR A 46 16.84 -14.63 10.20
C THR A 46 15.85 -15.40 11.07
N SER A 47 16.05 -16.72 11.11
CA SER A 47 15.29 -17.68 11.89
C SER A 47 15.66 -17.61 13.37
N HIS A 48 15.19 -16.63 14.13
CA HIS A 48 15.03 -16.82 15.57
C HIS A 48 13.71 -16.19 16.01
N LEU A 49 13.01 -16.93 16.87
CA LEU A 49 11.66 -16.72 17.41
C LEU A 49 11.26 -15.25 17.56
N SER A 50 9.96 -14.95 17.37
CA SER A 50 9.31 -13.65 17.64
C SER A 50 9.96 -12.92 18.82
N LEU A 51 10.11 -11.59 18.71
CA LEU A 51 10.73 -10.78 19.77
C LEU A 51 10.10 -11.10 21.13
N THR A 52 10.94 -11.37 22.13
CA THR A 52 10.51 -11.77 23.47
C THR A 52 10.72 -10.62 24.46
N SER A 53 10.34 -10.83 25.73
CA SER A 53 10.61 -9.86 26.80
C SER A 53 12.10 -9.66 27.07
N THR A 54 12.98 -10.52 26.56
CA THR A 54 14.44 -10.41 26.70
C THR A 54 15.11 -9.80 25.46
N SER A 55 14.34 -9.44 24.43
CA SER A 55 14.85 -8.75 23.25
C SER A 55 15.30 -7.33 23.61
N LYS A 56 16.41 -6.90 23.01
CA LYS A 56 17.08 -5.64 23.28
C LYS A 56 16.63 -4.54 22.32
N MET A 57 16.92 -3.29 22.67
CA MET A 57 16.85 -2.16 21.74
C MET A 57 17.46 -2.51 20.37
N GLY A 58 16.70 -2.29 19.30
CA GLY A 58 17.15 -2.50 17.93
C GLY A 58 17.09 -3.95 17.46
N ASP A 59 16.60 -4.87 18.28
CA ASP A 59 16.24 -6.20 17.80
C ASP A 59 15.04 -6.08 16.85
N VAL A 60 15.18 -6.73 15.69
CA VAL A 60 14.19 -6.70 14.62
C VAL A 60 13.85 -8.13 14.23
N TYR A 61 12.57 -8.39 14.04
CA TYR A 61 12.06 -9.62 13.48
C TYR A 61 11.33 -9.32 12.18
N PHE A 62 11.75 -9.99 11.11
CA PHE A 62 11.16 -9.86 9.78
C PHE A 62 10.76 -11.22 9.28
N ASN A 63 9.46 -11.43 9.07
CA ASN A 63 8.95 -12.65 8.49
C ASN A 63 8.15 -12.36 7.24
N ASN A 64 8.69 -12.84 6.12
CA ASN A 64 8.12 -12.61 4.80
C ASN A 64 7.01 -13.61 4.44
N VAL A 65 6.92 -14.74 5.16
CA VAL A 65 5.84 -15.73 5.03
C VAL A 65 4.58 -15.23 5.74
N THR A 66 4.72 -14.79 7.00
CA THR A 66 3.61 -14.25 7.80
C THR A 66 3.41 -12.74 7.60
N ARG A 67 4.20 -12.13 6.71
CA ARG A 67 4.13 -10.74 6.26
C ARG A 67 4.03 -9.70 7.38
N HIS A 68 4.91 -9.78 8.36
CA HIS A 68 5.01 -8.73 9.36
C HIS A 68 6.43 -8.50 9.86
N ILE A 69 6.60 -7.29 10.38
CA ILE A 69 7.85 -6.73 10.91
C ILE A 69 7.61 -6.38 12.37
N GLN A 70 8.53 -6.77 13.25
CA GLN A 70 8.55 -6.34 14.64
C GLN A 70 9.87 -5.66 14.97
N ILE A 71 9.83 -4.57 15.74
CA ILE A 71 11.01 -3.85 16.20
C ILE A 71 10.87 -3.54 17.69
N LYS A 72 11.92 -3.84 18.47
CA LYS A 72 12.00 -3.45 19.88
C LYS A 72 12.69 -2.10 20.02
N LEU A 73 11.99 -1.15 20.62
CA LEU A 73 12.50 0.18 20.99
C LEU A 73 12.44 0.32 22.50
N ASP A 74 13.44 0.91 23.16
CA ASP A 74 13.40 1.23 24.59
C ASP A 74 13.98 2.61 24.91
N GLY A 75 13.75 3.10 26.14
CA GLY A 75 14.25 4.40 26.60
C GLY A 75 15.61 4.32 27.27
N GLN A 76 16.29 3.17 27.26
CA GLN A 76 17.40 2.90 28.19
C GLN A 76 18.65 3.73 27.88
N ARG A 77 18.73 4.38 26.71
CA ARG A 77 19.84 5.25 26.32
C ARG A 77 19.44 6.73 26.34
N ASN A 78 20.31 7.57 26.90
CA ASN A 78 20.11 9.01 27.05
C ASN A 78 20.49 9.85 25.80
N ASP A 79 20.47 9.25 24.60
CA ASP A 79 20.82 9.93 23.34
C ASP A 79 19.64 10.03 22.36
N THR A 80 19.66 11.05 21.50
CA THR A 80 18.67 11.18 20.42
C THR A 80 18.91 10.12 19.38
N GLN A 81 17.92 9.24 19.18
CA GLN A 81 18.01 8.13 18.25
C GLN A 81 17.03 8.34 17.10
N THR A 82 17.56 8.36 15.87
CA THR A 82 16.72 8.29 14.67
C THR A 82 16.72 6.86 14.16
N PHE A 83 15.52 6.33 13.95
CA PHE A 83 15.28 5.01 13.38
C PHE A 83 14.72 5.19 11.97
N LYS A 84 15.48 4.77 10.96
CA LYS A 84 15.00 4.69 9.58
C LYS A 84 14.83 3.23 9.21
N VAL A 85 13.65 2.90 8.69
CA VAL A 85 13.30 1.57 8.20
C VAL A 85 13.00 1.68 6.72
N GLU A 86 13.83 1.05 5.90
CA GLU A 86 13.63 0.96 4.46
C GLU A 86 13.34 -0.50 4.12
N ALA A 87 12.18 -0.74 3.51
CA ALA A 87 11.78 -2.09 3.12
C ALA A 87 12.03 -2.26 1.64
N ASP A 88 13.07 -3.02 1.30
CA ASP A 88 13.48 -3.24 -0.07
C ASP A 88 12.65 -4.38 -0.68
N GLU A 89 12.00 -4.11 -1.82
CA GLU A 89 11.31 -5.14 -2.59
C GLU A 89 12.29 -6.22 -3.05
N CYS A 90 13.54 -5.82 -3.35
CA CYS A 90 14.59 -6.68 -3.84
C CYS A 90 16.00 -6.14 -3.50
N ILE A 91 16.93 -7.00 -3.03
CA ILE A 91 18.34 -6.68 -2.76
C ILE A 91 19.26 -7.33 -3.79
N SER A 92 19.74 -6.54 -4.75
CA SER A 92 20.43 -7.09 -5.92
C SER A 92 21.82 -7.64 -5.57
N TRP A 93 21.98 -8.96 -5.69
CA TRP A 93 23.17 -9.56 -6.31
C TRP A 93 22.81 -10.01 -7.72
N GLY A 94 22.45 -9.06 -8.59
CA GLY A 94 22.45 -9.23 -10.04
C GLY A 94 21.12 -9.53 -10.74
N ASN A 95 20.06 -9.96 -10.03
CA ASN A 95 18.76 -10.27 -10.66
C ASN A 95 17.56 -9.65 -9.93
N CYS A 96 17.74 -8.46 -9.36
CA CYS A 96 16.60 -7.61 -9.07
C CYS A 96 16.20 -6.92 -10.36
N ASN A 97 15.21 -7.51 -11.04
CA ASN A 97 14.30 -6.69 -11.80
C ASN A 97 13.20 -6.31 -10.78
N PRO A 98 13.34 -5.22 -9.98
CA PRO A 98 12.11 -4.59 -9.50
C PRO A 98 11.31 -4.37 -10.77
N ASP A 99 10.01 -4.62 -10.76
CA ASP A 99 9.14 -4.52 -11.93
C ASP A 99 9.29 -3.11 -12.55
N THR A 100 10.35 -2.92 -13.35
CA THR A 100 10.70 -1.77 -14.17
C THR A 100 9.92 -1.99 -15.45
N THR A 101 8.61 -2.19 -15.28
CA THR A 101 7.71 -1.55 -16.22
C THR A 101 8.11 -0.09 -16.17
N GLU A 102 8.83 0.38 -17.18
CA GLU A 102 8.81 1.81 -17.52
C GLU A 102 7.38 2.27 -17.29
N ASP A 103 7.18 3.35 -16.55
CA ASP A 103 5.86 3.96 -16.40
C ASP A 103 5.31 4.11 -17.81
N ALA A 104 4.36 3.25 -18.16
CA ALA A 104 3.92 3.14 -19.52
C ALA A 104 3.26 4.48 -19.85
N GLU A 105 3.71 5.17 -20.90
CA GLU A 105 3.18 6.50 -21.20
C GLU A 105 1.67 6.39 -21.39
N ILE A 106 0.93 7.03 -20.48
CA ILE A 106 -0.54 7.01 -20.49
C ILE A 106 -1.01 7.68 -21.78
N GLU A 107 -2.01 7.06 -22.41
CA GLU A 107 -2.66 7.59 -23.61
C GLU A 107 -3.06 9.06 -23.43
N LYS A 108 -2.76 9.89 -24.43
CA LYS A 108 -3.12 11.32 -24.41
C LYS A 108 -4.63 11.53 -24.51
N ASP A 109 -5.28 10.70 -25.32
CA ASP A 109 -6.72 10.73 -25.56
C ASP A 109 -7.46 9.84 -24.58
N TYR A 110 -8.70 10.22 -24.27
CA TYR A 110 -9.56 9.43 -23.39
C TYR A 110 -10.19 8.26 -24.13
N ARG A 111 -10.10 7.08 -23.51
CA ARG A 111 -11.01 5.96 -23.76
C ARG A 111 -12.28 6.18 -22.94
N ARG A 112 -13.45 6.27 -23.58
CA ARG A 112 -14.72 6.36 -22.83
C ARG A 112 -15.13 4.99 -22.31
N TRP A 113 -15.48 4.90 -21.02
CA TRP A 113 -15.97 3.67 -20.41
C TRP A 113 -17.20 3.13 -21.13
N SER A 114 -18.13 4.01 -21.50
CA SER A 114 -19.37 3.68 -22.22
C SER A 114 -19.18 3.20 -23.67
N ASN A 115 -17.97 3.31 -24.22
CA ASN A 115 -17.67 2.89 -25.59
C ASN A 115 -17.12 1.46 -25.61
N THR A 116 -17.80 0.56 -26.32
CA THR A 116 -17.38 -0.85 -26.45
C THR A 116 -16.01 -1.01 -27.11
N SER A 117 -15.60 -0.11 -28.00
CA SER A 117 -14.29 -0.18 -28.66
C SER A 117 -13.13 0.21 -27.74
N SER A 118 -13.42 0.80 -26.57
CA SER A 118 -12.42 1.10 -25.54
C SER A 118 -11.92 -0.16 -24.83
N TRP A 119 -12.71 -1.24 -24.87
CA TRP A 119 -12.45 -2.49 -24.17
C TRP A 119 -11.90 -3.55 -25.12
N THR A 120 -10.86 -4.26 -24.69
CA THR A 120 -10.21 -5.33 -25.48
C THR A 120 -11.18 -6.45 -25.88
N SER A 121 -12.22 -6.70 -25.06
CA SER A 121 -13.27 -7.67 -25.35
C SER A 121 -14.27 -7.21 -26.43
N GLY A 122 -14.25 -5.93 -26.80
CA GLY A 122 -15.27 -5.29 -27.65
C GLY A 122 -16.66 -5.19 -27.00
N LYS A 123 -16.74 -5.36 -25.67
CA LYS A 123 -17.97 -5.30 -24.88
C LYS A 123 -17.76 -4.50 -23.60
N LEU A 124 -18.84 -3.88 -23.12
CA LEU A 124 -18.81 -3.22 -21.81
C LEU A 124 -18.74 -4.26 -20.70
N PRO A 125 -17.96 -4.02 -19.63
CA PRO A 125 -17.97 -4.86 -18.45
C PRO A 125 -19.38 -4.90 -17.82
N VAL A 126 -19.79 -6.09 -17.38
CA VAL A 126 -21.10 -6.31 -16.74
C VAL A 126 -20.96 -6.64 -15.26
N ALA A 127 -22.09 -6.76 -14.55
CA ALA A 127 -22.10 -7.07 -13.13
C ALA A 127 -21.37 -8.40 -12.82
N GLY A 128 -20.56 -8.39 -11.76
CA GLY A 128 -19.79 -9.54 -11.31
C GLY A 128 -18.48 -9.79 -12.08
N GLU A 129 -18.15 -8.98 -13.09
CA GLU A 129 -16.87 -9.09 -13.79
C GLU A 129 -15.73 -8.34 -13.09
N GLU A 130 -14.51 -8.77 -13.38
CA GLU A 130 -13.28 -8.11 -12.97
C GLU A 130 -12.92 -7.09 -14.05
N VAL A 131 -12.73 -5.84 -13.63
CA VAL A 131 -12.38 -4.73 -14.52
C VAL A 131 -10.90 -4.44 -14.36
N LEU A 132 -10.16 -4.44 -15.46
CA LEU A 132 -8.76 -4.06 -15.51
C LEU A 132 -8.61 -2.79 -16.35
N ILE A 133 -8.07 -1.74 -15.75
CA ILE A 133 -7.59 -0.55 -16.45
C ILE A 133 -6.08 -0.74 -16.69
N GLU A 134 -5.74 -1.09 -17.92
CA GLU A 134 -4.37 -1.45 -18.32
C GLU A 134 -3.37 -0.30 -18.12
N PRO A 135 -2.06 -0.58 -17.95
CA PRO A 135 -1.04 0.41 -17.62
C PRO A 135 -0.97 1.64 -18.53
N THR A 136 -1.28 1.52 -19.82
CA THR A 136 -1.24 2.64 -20.77
C THR A 136 -2.58 3.37 -20.90
N TRP A 137 -3.66 2.84 -20.34
CA TRP A 137 -4.99 3.36 -20.61
C TRP A 137 -5.23 4.69 -19.90
N ASN A 138 -5.84 5.62 -20.64
CA ASN A 138 -6.45 6.81 -20.07
C ASN A 138 -7.97 6.67 -20.11
N MET A 139 -8.52 5.89 -19.18
CA MET A 139 -9.95 5.59 -19.13
C MET A 139 -10.72 6.75 -18.50
N LEU A 140 -11.75 7.21 -19.19
CA LEU A 140 -12.73 8.19 -18.72
C LEU A 140 -14.02 7.47 -18.32
N TYR A 141 -14.31 7.47 -17.02
CA TYR A 141 -15.57 6.98 -16.48
C TYR A 141 -16.70 7.98 -16.75
N ASP A 142 -17.50 7.70 -17.77
CA ASP A 142 -18.60 8.55 -18.24
C ASP A 142 -20.00 7.97 -17.95
N LEU A 143 -20.11 6.91 -17.16
CA LEU A 143 -21.39 6.38 -16.67
C LEU A 143 -21.91 7.20 -15.49
N GLU A 144 -23.24 7.38 -15.41
CA GLU A 144 -23.89 7.94 -14.22
C GLU A 144 -23.91 6.91 -13.09
N ASP A 145 -24.16 5.65 -13.44
CA ASP A 145 -24.40 4.57 -12.49
C ASP A 145 -23.82 3.27 -13.06
N SER A 146 -22.89 2.62 -12.33
CA SER A 146 -22.29 1.37 -12.79
C SER A 146 -23.06 0.14 -12.29
N PRO A 147 -22.97 -1.00 -13.01
CA PRO A 147 -23.26 -2.29 -12.39
C PRO A 147 -22.28 -2.57 -11.24
N VAL A 148 -22.59 -3.58 -10.41
CA VAL A 148 -21.72 -4.01 -9.31
C VAL A 148 -20.63 -4.92 -9.84
N PHE A 149 -19.42 -4.40 -9.97
CA PHE A 149 -18.25 -5.19 -10.41
C PHE A 149 -17.70 -6.07 -9.30
N LYS A 150 -17.00 -7.15 -9.65
CA LYS A 150 -16.31 -8.00 -8.68
C LYS A 150 -15.04 -7.33 -8.16
N SER A 151 -14.26 -6.74 -9.06
CA SER A 151 -13.09 -5.95 -8.70
C SER A 151 -12.81 -4.93 -9.79
N ILE A 152 -12.14 -3.84 -9.41
CA ILE A 152 -11.59 -2.86 -10.35
C ILE A 152 -10.11 -2.71 -10.01
N GLU A 153 -9.24 -3.14 -10.92
CA GLU A 153 -7.80 -2.94 -10.82
C GLU A 153 -7.38 -1.79 -11.74
N VAL A 154 -6.70 -0.80 -11.17
CA VAL A 154 -6.25 0.40 -11.89
C VAL A 154 -4.72 0.39 -11.96
N ASN A 155 -4.21 0.04 -13.15
CA ASN A 155 -2.79 0.09 -13.47
C ASN A 155 -2.43 1.29 -14.36
N GLY A 156 -3.37 1.78 -15.18
CA GLY A 156 -3.26 3.05 -15.91
C GLY A 156 -3.96 4.20 -15.18
N ARG A 157 -4.66 5.06 -15.91
CA ARG A 157 -5.45 6.17 -15.34
C ARG A 157 -6.95 5.93 -15.49
N LEU A 158 -7.68 6.08 -14.40
CA LEU A 158 -9.13 6.13 -14.35
C LEU A 158 -9.58 7.54 -13.91
N THR A 159 -10.09 8.32 -14.86
CA THR A 159 -10.58 9.69 -14.63
C THR A 159 -12.10 9.70 -14.60
N ILE A 160 -12.71 10.35 -13.60
CA ILE A 160 -14.15 10.53 -13.54
C ILE A 160 -14.55 11.71 -14.43
N GLU A 161 -15.51 11.51 -15.34
CA GLU A 161 -15.99 12.58 -16.21
C GLU A 161 -16.65 13.71 -15.40
N ASN A 162 -16.03 14.88 -15.39
CA ASN A 162 -16.48 16.04 -14.65
C ASN A 162 -17.52 16.83 -15.44
N THR A 163 -18.78 16.45 -15.29
CA THR A 163 -19.96 17.11 -15.85
C THR A 163 -20.93 17.50 -14.75
N ASP A 164 -22.07 18.09 -15.10
CA ASP A 164 -23.11 18.51 -14.16
C ASP A 164 -23.96 17.34 -13.62
N LYS A 165 -23.38 16.14 -13.47
CA LYS A 165 -24.07 14.92 -13.04
C LYS A 165 -23.36 14.28 -11.86
N ASP A 166 -24.14 13.78 -10.91
CA ASP A 166 -23.64 12.85 -9.89
C ASP A 166 -23.30 11.51 -10.53
N ARG A 167 -22.34 10.81 -9.93
CA ARG A 167 -21.85 9.53 -10.46
C ARG A 167 -21.65 8.51 -9.35
N THR A 168 -21.96 7.26 -9.64
CA THR A 168 -21.75 6.13 -8.72
C THR A 168 -20.97 5.01 -9.40
N LEU A 169 -19.89 4.56 -8.76
CA LEU A 169 -19.10 3.39 -9.14
C LEU A 169 -19.20 2.33 -8.04
N ARG A 170 -19.66 1.13 -8.41
CA ARG A 170 -19.91 0.00 -7.49
C ARG A 170 -18.98 -1.16 -7.76
N SER A 171 -18.36 -1.68 -6.71
CA SER A 171 -17.52 -2.88 -6.80
C SER A 171 -17.40 -3.57 -5.45
N TYR A 172 -16.97 -4.83 -5.39
CA TYR A 172 -16.54 -5.43 -4.11
C TYR A 172 -15.14 -4.96 -3.70
N SER A 173 -14.30 -4.59 -4.66
CA SER A 173 -12.97 -4.04 -4.39
C SER A 173 -12.51 -3.09 -5.49
N ILE A 174 -11.73 -2.09 -5.10
CA ILE A 174 -11.02 -1.19 -6.02
C ILE A 174 -9.57 -1.18 -5.57
N PHE A 175 -8.65 -1.57 -6.44
CA PHE A 175 -7.22 -1.64 -6.17
C PHE A 175 -6.47 -0.75 -7.15
N VAL A 176 -5.80 0.29 -6.63
CA VAL A 176 -4.94 1.17 -7.42
C VAL A 176 -3.50 0.80 -7.08
N ARG A 177 -2.80 0.17 -8.03
CA ARG A 177 -1.45 -0.36 -7.80
C ARG A 177 -0.37 0.61 -8.27
N LYS A 178 -0.25 0.77 -9.59
CA LYS A 178 0.69 1.68 -10.27
C LYS A 178 -0.03 2.76 -11.09
N GLY A 179 -1.35 2.83 -10.97
CA GLY A 179 -2.21 3.73 -11.70
C GLY A 179 -2.65 4.95 -10.91
N GLU A 180 -3.57 5.70 -11.50
CA GLU A 180 -4.16 6.90 -10.92
C GLU A 180 -5.69 6.82 -10.98
N LEU A 181 -6.36 7.14 -9.86
CA LEU A 181 -7.80 7.39 -9.81
C LEU A 181 -8.03 8.88 -9.59
N VAL A 182 -8.63 9.56 -10.57
CA VAL A 182 -8.74 11.03 -10.60
C VAL A 182 -10.20 11.47 -10.55
N VAL A 183 -10.56 12.23 -9.51
CA VAL A 183 -11.90 12.82 -9.33
C VAL A 183 -11.77 14.34 -9.30
N GLY A 184 -11.67 14.95 -10.48
CA GLY A 184 -11.32 16.37 -10.60
C GLY A 184 -9.87 16.67 -10.18
N THR A 185 -9.49 17.95 -10.28
CA THR A 185 -8.17 18.46 -9.89
C THR A 185 -8.34 19.79 -9.16
N GLU A 186 -7.27 20.33 -8.58
CA GLU A 186 -7.31 21.67 -7.97
C GLU A 186 -7.70 22.75 -8.97
N ALA A 187 -7.18 22.67 -10.20
CA ALA A 187 -7.52 23.61 -11.28
C ALA A 187 -8.93 23.42 -11.82
N VAL A 188 -9.43 22.17 -11.81
CA VAL A 188 -10.76 21.81 -12.32
C VAL A 188 -11.46 20.91 -11.30
N PRO A 189 -12.02 21.48 -10.22
CA PRO A 189 -12.63 20.71 -9.14
C PRO A 189 -13.84 19.93 -9.65
N PHE A 190 -14.09 18.77 -9.05
CA PHE A 190 -15.30 17.99 -9.32
C PHE A 190 -16.47 18.63 -8.57
N ASN A 191 -17.42 19.21 -9.31
CA ASN A 191 -18.47 20.06 -8.74
C ASN A 191 -19.73 19.29 -8.32
N LYS A 192 -19.68 17.96 -8.34
CA LYS A 192 -20.79 17.03 -8.07
C LYS A 192 -20.40 15.96 -7.08
N THR A 193 -21.33 15.06 -6.79
CA THR A 193 -21.07 13.93 -5.90
C THR A 193 -20.54 12.75 -6.71
N MET A 194 -19.33 12.31 -6.38
CA MET A 194 -18.81 11.02 -6.81
C MET A 194 -18.97 10.03 -5.64
N THR A 195 -19.72 8.95 -5.86
CA THR A 195 -19.96 7.90 -4.87
C THR A 195 -19.21 6.64 -5.27
N PHE A 196 -18.36 6.14 -4.39
CA PHE A 196 -17.77 4.81 -4.50
C PHE A 196 -18.51 3.88 -3.53
N GLU A 197 -19.32 2.96 -4.06
CA GLU A 197 -20.09 2.00 -3.27
C GLU A 197 -19.35 0.66 -3.24
N LEU A 198 -18.78 0.33 -2.09
CA LEU A 198 -18.07 -0.93 -1.90
C LEU A 198 -19.00 -1.98 -1.30
N HIS A 199 -19.24 -3.05 -2.05
CA HIS A 199 -20.02 -4.20 -1.61
C HIS A 199 -19.14 -5.16 -0.82
N GLY A 200 -19.74 -5.81 0.16
CA GLY A 200 -19.08 -6.87 0.92
C GLY A 200 -20.10 -7.66 1.71
N THR A 201 -19.80 -8.93 1.94
CA THR A 201 -20.53 -9.76 2.87
C THR A 201 -19.76 -9.86 4.19
N ARG A 202 -20.48 -10.17 5.27
CA ARG A 202 -19.85 -10.43 6.58
C ARG A 202 -18.83 -11.60 6.56
N ALA A 203 -18.88 -12.44 5.52
CA ALA A 203 -17.96 -13.56 5.35
C ALA A 203 -16.72 -13.22 4.51
N ASP A 204 -16.69 -12.06 3.86
CA ASP A 204 -15.54 -11.60 3.08
C ASP A 204 -14.43 -11.21 4.06
N LYS A 205 -13.26 -11.82 3.93
CA LYS A 205 -12.10 -11.67 4.84
C LYS A 205 -11.01 -10.83 4.23
#